data_AF-A0AB38S7I2-F1
#
_entry.id   AF-A0AB38S7I2-F1
#
_cell.length_a   1.000
_cell.length_b   1.000
_cell.length_c   1.000
_cell.angle_alpha   90.00
_cell.angle_beta   90.00
_cell.angle_gamma   90.00
#
_symmetry.space_group_name_H-M   'P 1'
#
loop_
_entity.id
_entity.type
_entity.pdbx_description
1 polymer ?
#
loop_
_entity_poly.entity_id
_entity_poly.type
_entity_poly.pdbx_seq_one_letter_code
_entity_poly.pdbx_strand_id
1 'polypeptide(L)' 'MPDGLLSVRHYRAVHHHLFQDVYPWAGKSRTVRISKDGSAFCYPEYIDSQLKQTFARLRDNG' A
#
# COMPACT_ATOMS: atom_id res chain seq x y z
N MET A 1 3.86 -4.69 15.84
CA MET A 1 3.60 -4.79 14.39
C MET A 1 2.38 -5.68 14.17
N PRO A 2 1.46 -5.33 13.26
CA PRO A 2 0.30 -6.17 12.95
C PRO A 2 0.73 -7.53 12.40
N ASP A 3 0.06 -8.60 12.81
CA ASP A 3 0.27 -9.93 12.23
C ASP A 3 -0.46 -10.04 10.88
N GLY A 4 0.12 -10.78 9.92
CA GLY A 4 -0.58 -11.06 8.67
C GLY A 4 0.25 -11.75 7.58
N LEU A 5 -0.45 -12.25 6.57
CA LEU A 5 0.10 -13.10 5.49
C LEU A 5 0.42 -12.32 4.22
N LEU A 6 1.26 -11.27 4.33
CA LEU A 6 1.67 -10.43 3.18
C LEU A 6 0.52 -10.15 2.18
N SER A 7 -0.59 -9.61 2.67
CA SER A 7 -1.77 -9.28 1.86
C SER A 7 -1.99 -7.78 1.78
N VAL A 8 -2.86 -7.32 0.88
CA VAL A 8 -3.27 -5.90 0.81
C VAL A 8 -3.78 -5.40 2.17
N ARG A 9 -4.56 -6.24 2.88
CA ARG A 9 -5.07 -5.91 4.22
C ARG A 9 -3.94 -5.76 5.22
N HIS A 10 -2.98 -6.69 5.21
CA HIS A 10 -1.83 -6.63 6.11
C HIS A 10 -0.97 -5.40 5.82
N TYR A 11 -0.68 -5.10 4.56
CA TYR A 11 0.06 -3.90 4.15
C TYR A 11 -0.59 -2.61 4.66
N ARG A 12 -1.92 -2.47 4.48
CA ARG A 12 -2.67 -1.32 4.98
C ARG A 12 -2.70 -1.27 6.52
N ALA A 13 -2.78 -2.41 7.19
CA ALA A 13 -2.72 -2.48 8.65
C ALA A 13 -1.34 -2.03 9.18
N VAL A 14 -0.25 -2.43 8.52
CA VAL A 14 1.10 -1.96 8.85
C VAL A 14 1.20 -0.45 8.68
N HIS A 15 0.75 0.08 7.54
CA HIS A 15 0.73 1.53 7.33
C HIS A 15 -0.12 2.25 8.40
N HIS A 16 -1.26 1.69 8.80
CA HIS A 16 -2.06 2.26 9.88
C HIS A 16 -1.26 2.26 11.19
N HIS A 17 -0.70 1.12 11.59
CA HIS A 17 0.04 0.97 12.83
C HIS A 17 1.19 1.97 12.98
N LEU A 18 1.92 2.23 11.89
CA LEU A 18 3.07 3.13 11.88
C LEU A 18 2.69 4.62 11.96
N PHE A 19 1.50 5.00 11.49
CA PHE A 19 1.19 6.41 11.19
C PHE A 19 -0.12 6.91 11.81
N GLN A 20 -0.87 6.07 12.51
CA GLN A 20 -2.20 6.40 13.07
C GLN A 20 -2.19 7.62 14.00
N ASP A 21 -1.12 7.82 14.77
CA ASP A 21 -1.06 8.91 15.76
C ASP A 21 -0.73 10.28 15.13
N VAL A 22 -0.33 10.30 13.86
CA VAL A 22 0.08 11.51 13.14
C VAL A 22 -0.88 11.86 12.00
N TYR A 23 -1.42 10.86 11.31
CA TYR A 23 -2.18 11.06 10.09
C TYR A 23 -3.56 10.38 10.13
N PRO A 24 -4.67 11.15 9.99
CA PRO A 24 -6.04 10.59 9.94
C PRO A 24 -6.30 9.62 8.76
N TRP A 25 -5.41 9.63 7.76
CA TRP A 25 -5.49 8.77 6.58
C TRP A 25 -4.59 7.54 6.68
N ALA A 26 -3.99 7.26 7.84
CA ALA A 26 -3.15 6.08 8.03
C ALA A 26 -3.90 4.80 7.57
N GLY A 27 -3.24 3.97 6.77
CA GLY A 27 -3.81 2.75 6.18
C GLY A 27 -4.60 2.96 4.88
N LYS A 28 -4.78 4.20 4.40
CA LYS A 28 -5.46 4.49 3.12
C LYS A 28 -4.47 4.66 1.98
N SER A 29 -4.89 4.28 0.77
CA SER A 29 -4.16 4.60 -0.47
C SER A 29 -4.15 6.11 -0.67
N ARG A 30 -3.04 6.65 -1.22
CA ARG A 30 -2.97 8.07 -1.57
C ARG A 30 -3.90 8.42 -2.73
N THR A 31 -4.38 9.65 -2.74
CA THR A 31 -5.30 10.19 -3.77
C THR A 31 -4.62 11.15 -4.73
N VAL A 32 -3.38 11.56 -4.45
CA VAL A 32 -2.60 12.47 -5.28
C VAL A 32 -1.46 11.75 -5.98
N ARG A 33 -1.09 12.26 -7.16
CA ARG A 33 0.09 11.79 -7.91
C ARG A 33 1.34 12.36 -7.25
N ILE A 34 2.38 11.54 -7.17
CA ILE A 34 3.69 11.93 -6.61
C ILE A 34 4.79 11.35 -7.49
N SER A 35 5.94 12.03 -7.49
CA SER A 35 7.17 11.60 -8.12
C SER A 35 8.33 11.80 -7.16
N LYS A 36 9.43 11.10 -7.41
CA LYS A 36 10.71 11.31 -6.75
C LYS A 36 11.81 11.29 -7.80
N ASP A 37 12.68 12.30 -7.77
CA ASP A 37 13.83 12.42 -8.69
C ASP A 37 13.45 12.27 -10.18
N GLY A 38 12.33 12.87 -10.57
CA GLY A 38 11.81 12.80 -11.94
C GLY A 38 11.07 11.49 -12.29
N SER A 39 11.06 10.49 -11.41
CA SER A 39 10.34 9.23 -11.59
C SER A 39 8.95 9.28 -10.95
N ALA A 40 7.92 9.02 -11.74
CA ALA A 40 6.54 8.97 -11.25
C ALA A 40 6.24 7.62 -10.58
N PHE A 41 5.58 7.66 -9.41
CA PHE A 41 5.02 6.45 -8.80
C PHE A 41 3.68 6.07 -9.46
N CYS A 42 3.21 4.84 -9.22
CA CYS A 42 1.92 4.32 -9.70
C CYS A 42 0.76 5.32 -9.51
N TYR A 43 -0.01 5.66 -10.54
CA TYR A 43 -1.06 6.68 -10.36
C TYR A 43 -2.16 6.20 -9.40
N PRO A 44 -2.75 7.09 -8.57
CA PRO A 44 -3.74 6.75 -7.55
C PRO A 44 -4.85 5.81 -8.02
N GLU A 45 -5.39 6.06 -9.21
CA GLU A 45 -6.43 5.28 -9.88
C GLU A 45 -6.06 3.81 -10.13
N TYR A 46 -4.77 3.48 -10.10
CA TYR A 46 -4.25 2.13 -10.33
C TYR A 46 -3.68 1.46 -9.08
N ILE A 47 -3.52 2.17 -7.96
CA ILE A 47 -2.86 1.62 -6.77
C ILE A 47 -3.55 0.35 -6.28
N ASP A 48 -4.88 0.37 -6.17
CA ASP A 48 -5.63 -0.74 -5.60
C ASP A 48 -5.61 -1.99 -6.49
N SER A 49 -5.64 -1.82 -7.82
CA SER A 49 -5.52 -2.96 -8.75
C SER A 49 -4.09 -3.52 -8.78
N GLN A 50 -3.08 -2.65 -8.75
CA GLN A 50 -1.67 -3.06 -8.73
C GLN A 50 -1.29 -3.75 -7.42
N LEU A 51 -1.81 -3.30 -6.27
CA LEU A 51 -1.62 -3.98 -4.99
C LEU A 51 -2.23 -5.39 -5.03
N LYS A 52 -3.46 -5.54 -5.52
CA LYS A 52 -4.11 -6.85 -5.66
C LYS A 52 -3.29 -7.79 -6.56
N GLN A 53 -2.86 -7.32 -7.73
CA GLN A 53 -2.06 -8.12 -8.67
C GLN A 53 -0.71 -8.52 -8.07
N THR A 54 -0.02 -7.58 -7.43
CA THR A 54 1.30 -7.81 -6.84
C THR A 54 1.24 -8.85 -5.73
N PHE A 55 0.30 -8.70 -4.78
CA PHE A 55 0.17 -9.65 -3.69
C PHE A 55 -0.40 -11.01 -4.12
N ALA A 56 -1.23 -11.06 -5.17
CA ALA A 56 -1.60 -12.34 -5.78
C ALA A 56 -0.36 -13.07 -6.32
N ARG A 57 0.49 -12.38 -7.09
CA ARG A 57 1.74 -12.95 -7.60
C ARG A 57 2.71 -13.36 -6.50
N LEU A 58 2.83 -12.58 -5.42
CA LEU A 58 3.70 -12.94 -4.30
C LEU A 58 3.25 -14.22 -3.61
N ARG A 59 1.93 -14.43 -3.47
CA ARG A 59 1.39 -15.67 -2.94
C ARG A 59 1.66 -16.86 -3.87
N ASP A 60 1.57 -16.66 -5.18
CA ASP A 60 1.72 -17.73 -6.16
C ASP A 60 3.20 -18.12 -6.40
N ASN A 61 4.14 -17.24 -6.01
CA ASN A 61 5.60 -17.44 -6.13
C ASN A 61 6.29 -17.76 -4.79
N GLY A 62 5.54 -17.97 -3.71
CA GLY A 62 6.06 -18.33 -2.38
C GLY A 62 5.76 -19.79 -2.05
#